data_AF-A0AAU3PPX2-F1
#
_entry.id   AF-A0AAU3PPX2-F1
#
_cell.length_a   1.000
_cell.length_b   1.000
_cell.length_c   1.000
_cell.angle_alpha   90.00
_cell.angle_beta   90.00
_cell.angle_gamma   90.00
#
_symmetry.space_group_name_H-M   'P 1'
#
loop_
_entity.id
_entity.type
_entity.pdbx_description
1 polymer ?
#
loop_
_entity_poly.entity_id
_entity_poly.type
_entity_poly.pdbx_seq_one_letter_code
_entity_poly.pdbx_strand_id
1 'polypeptide(L)'
;MALAALATATAISGILSPVATAEPGPDIAADCGTITSIADQAISTLTPLQGLPLEESRAAKQVYIGQLRGQLGGLTTDRGRADVQNFINALEAANTPADASLIINALGKLRSDCA
;
A
#
# COMPACT_ATOMS: atom_id res chain seq x y z
N MET A 1 -38.31 -13.03 24.82
CA MET A 1 -38.26 -14.37 24.19
C MET A 1 -36.89 -14.53 23.56
N ALA A 2 -36.31 -15.71 23.79
CA ALA A 2 -34.91 -16.06 23.63
C ALA A 2 -34.41 -16.04 22.18
N LEU A 3 -33.10 -15.88 21.98
CA LEU A 3 -32.20 -16.99 21.61
C LEU A 3 -30.76 -16.49 21.41
N ALA A 4 -29.90 -16.95 22.31
CA ALA A 4 -28.46 -16.96 22.12
C ALA A 4 -28.08 -18.01 21.08
N ALA A 5 -27.06 -17.74 20.27
CA ALA A 5 -26.32 -18.77 19.55
C ALA A 5 -24.84 -18.42 19.60
N LEU A 6 -24.15 -18.99 20.59
CA LEU A 6 -22.70 -19.19 20.55
C LEU A 6 -22.42 -20.22 19.44
N ALA A 7 -21.67 -19.83 18.41
CA ALA A 7 -21.06 -20.77 17.49
C ALA A 7 -19.56 -20.85 17.82
N THR A 8 -19.21 -21.93 18.50
CA THR A 8 -17.86 -22.45 18.71
C THR A 8 -17.14 -22.66 17.38
N ALA A 9 -16.10 -21.88 17.10
CA ALA A 9 -15.16 -22.18 16.03
C ALA A 9 -14.05 -23.09 16.57
N THR A 10 -14.13 -24.36 16.22
CA THR A 10 -13.15 -25.40 16.49
C THR A 10 -11.81 -25.02 15.85
N ALA A 11 -10.82 -24.70 16.68
CA ALA A 11 -9.43 -24.52 16.23
C ALA A 11 -8.84 -25.89 15.88
N ILE A 12 -8.75 -26.18 14.58
CA ILE A 12 -7.97 -27.32 14.07
C ILE A 12 -6.57 -26.79 13.79
N SER A 13 -5.62 -27.16 14.65
CA SER A 13 -4.19 -26.97 14.44
C SER A 13 -3.76 -27.69 13.16
N GLY A 14 -3.35 -26.92 12.14
CA GLY A 14 -2.91 -27.45 10.86
C GLY A 14 -2.17 -26.43 10.00
N ILE A 15 -0.96 -26.05 10.42
CA ILE A 15 0.27 -25.69 9.66
C ILE A 15 0.21 -24.94 8.30
N LEU A 16 -0.90 -24.32 7.93
CA LEU A 16 -0.99 -23.39 6.82
C LEU A 16 -1.74 -22.19 7.38
N SER A 17 -1.02 -21.21 7.91
CA SER A 17 -1.61 -19.93 8.24
C SER A 17 -2.19 -19.35 6.95
N PRO A 18 -3.52 -19.26 6.75
CA PRO A 18 -3.98 -18.16 5.93
C PRO A 18 -3.48 -16.92 6.66
N VAL A 19 -2.63 -16.13 6.01
CA VAL A 19 -2.59 -14.72 6.35
C VAL A 19 -4.05 -14.30 6.32
N ALA A 20 -4.63 -14.01 7.49
CA ALA A 20 -5.95 -13.45 7.56
C ALA A 20 -5.79 -12.09 6.87
N THR A 21 -6.14 -12.04 5.59
CA THR A 21 -6.39 -10.80 4.87
C THR A 21 -7.57 -10.20 5.62
N ALA A 22 -7.26 -9.32 6.56
CA ALA A 22 -8.26 -8.53 7.23
C ALA A 22 -8.96 -7.77 6.11
N GLU A 23 -10.24 -8.09 5.86
CA GLU A 23 -11.02 -7.40 4.84
C GLU A 23 -10.80 -5.89 5.02
N PRO A 24 -10.55 -5.16 3.92
CA PRO A 24 -10.42 -3.71 3.98
C PRO A 24 -11.60 -3.18 4.79
N GLY A 25 -11.31 -2.42 5.84
CA GLY A 25 -12.38 -1.73 6.57
C GLY A 25 -13.26 -0.99 5.56
N PRO A 26 -14.59 -0.90 5.78
CA PRO A 26 -15.54 -0.39 4.79
C PRO A 26 -15.16 1.01 4.25
N ASP A 27 -14.35 1.73 5.00
CA ASP A 27 -13.84 3.07 4.73
C ASP A 27 -12.67 3.15 3.73
N ILE A 28 -12.04 2.05 3.29
CA ILE A 28 -10.96 2.11 2.27
C ILE A 28 -11.31 1.36 0.98
N ALA A 29 -12.27 0.43 1.03
CA ALA A 29 -12.67 -0.42 -0.09
C ALA A 29 -13.01 0.37 -1.37
N ALA A 30 -13.61 1.56 -1.25
CA ALA A 30 -13.95 2.43 -2.39
C ALA A 30 -12.73 2.90 -3.19
N ASP A 31 -11.58 3.03 -2.53
CA ASP A 31 -10.34 3.51 -3.13
C ASP A 31 -9.36 2.37 -3.46
N CYS A 32 -9.68 1.12 -3.08
CA CYS A 32 -8.76 -0.01 -3.21
C CYS A 32 -8.36 -0.35 -4.65
N GLY A 33 -9.22 -0.07 -5.63
CA GLY A 33 -8.84 -0.18 -7.05
C GLY A 33 -7.69 0.76 -7.40
N THR A 34 -7.76 2.02 -6.96
CA THR A 34 -6.73 3.04 -7.18
C THR A 34 -5.46 2.71 -6.39
N ILE A 35 -5.60 2.33 -5.12
CA ILE A 35 -4.48 1.98 -4.22
C ILE A 35 -3.70 0.76 -4.73
N THR A 36 -4.41 -0.28 -5.19
CA THR A 36 -3.78 -1.47 -5.78
C THR A 36 -3.02 -1.09 -7.05
N SER A 37 -3.63 -0.27 -7.92
CA SER A 37 -2.96 0.22 -9.13
C SER A 37 -1.71 1.03 -8.82
N ILE A 38 -1.75 1.88 -7.79
CA ILE A 38 -0.57 2.61 -7.29
C ILE A 38 0.53 1.64 -6.87
N ALA A 39 0.20 0.62 -6.08
CA ALA A 39 1.17 -0.35 -5.59
C ALA A 39 1.84 -1.15 -6.73
N ASP A 40 1.07 -1.53 -7.75
CA ASP A 40 1.61 -2.24 -8.92
C ASP A 40 2.48 -1.32 -9.81
N GLN A 41 2.03 -0.09 -10.04
CA GLN A 41 2.80 0.92 -10.78
C GLN A 41 4.10 1.27 -10.07
N ALA A 42 4.09 1.34 -8.74
CA ALA A 42 5.28 1.63 -7.95
C ALA A 42 6.39 0.59 -8.17
N ILE A 43 6.05 -0.71 -8.18
CA ILE A 43 7.06 -1.75 -8.46
C ILE A 43 7.61 -1.60 -9.88
N SER A 44 6.72 -1.44 -10.87
CA SER A 44 7.11 -1.31 -12.28
C SER A 44 7.96 -0.05 -12.52
N THR A 45 7.65 1.05 -11.81
CA THR A 45 8.34 2.33 -11.95
C THR A 45 9.67 2.35 -11.20
N LEU A 46 9.73 1.84 -9.96
CA LEU A 46 10.90 1.94 -9.10
C LEU A 46 11.99 0.90 -9.41
N THR A 47 11.62 -0.28 -9.91
CA THR A 47 12.58 -1.35 -10.27
C THR A 47 13.64 -0.87 -11.28
N PRO A 48 13.27 -0.26 -12.43
CA PRO A 48 14.28 0.20 -13.39
C PRO A 48 15.14 1.36 -12.85
N LEU A 49 14.65 2.16 -11.90
CA LEU A 49 15.41 3.28 -11.34
C LEU A 49 16.62 2.82 -10.50
N GLN A 50 16.63 1.59 -10.01
CA GLN A 50 17.76 1.03 -9.26
C GLN A 50 19.02 0.87 -10.13
N GLY A 51 18.84 0.75 -11.45
CA GLY A 51 19.95 0.62 -12.40
C GLY A 51 20.41 1.94 -13.03
N LEU A 52 19.73 3.05 -12.72
CA LEU A 52 20.04 4.37 -13.31
C LEU A 52 21.01 5.17 -12.43
N PRO A 53 21.73 6.14 -13.01
CA PRO A 53 22.46 7.15 -12.25
C PRO A 53 21.55 7.88 -11.26
N LEU A 54 22.14 8.36 -10.16
CA LEU A 54 21.40 8.99 -9.06
C LEU A 54 20.57 10.21 -9.50
N GLU A 55 21.08 11.02 -10.44
CA GLU A 55 20.33 12.18 -10.96
C GLU A 55 19.11 11.77 -11.79
N GLU A 56 19.27 10.79 -12.68
CA GLU A 56 18.17 10.29 -13.52
C GLU A 56 17.10 9.57 -12.69
N SER A 57 17.51 8.75 -11.72
CA SER A 57 16.58 8.10 -10.79
C SER A 57 15.83 9.11 -9.92
N ARG A 58 16.50 10.18 -9.47
CA ARG A 58 15.84 11.27 -8.73
C ARG A 58 14.81 12.00 -9.58
N ALA A 59 15.14 12.35 -10.83
CA ALA A 59 14.22 13.02 -11.73
C ALA A 59 12.97 12.15 -12.00
N ALA A 60 13.17 10.87 -12.32
CA ALA A 60 12.06 9.94 -12.55
C ALA A 60 11.22 9.70 -11.29
N LYS A 61 11.85 9.61 -10.10
CA LYS A 61 11.14 9.52 -8.83
C LYS A 61 10.27 10.77 -8.56
N GLN A 62 10.78 11.97 -8.86
CA GLN A 62 10.01 13.21 -8.71
C GLN A 62 8.80 13.26 -9.65
N VAL A 63 8.94 12.79 -10.89
CA VAL A 63 7.81 12.64 -11.83
C VAL A 63 6.76 11.69 -11.25
N TYR A 64 7.19 10.55 -10.70
CA TYR A 64 6.28 9.58 -10.10
C TYR A 64 5.56 10.15 -8.86
N ILE A 65 6.26 10.87 -7.98
CA ILE A 65 5.64 11.60 -6.85
C ILE A 65 4.57 12.57 -7.34
N GLY A 66 4.82 13.29 -8.44
CA GLY A 66 3.83 14.18 -9.06
C GLY A 66 2.56 13.44 -9.52
N GLN A 67 2.72 12.26 -10.14
CA GLN A 67 1.60 11.41 -10.56
C GLN A 67 0.78 10.92 -9.35
N LEU A 68 1.45 10.48 -8.29
CA LEU A 68 0.81 10.02 -7.06
C LEU A 68 0.00 11.14 -6.39
N ARG A 69 0.52 12.38 -6.36
CA ARG A 69 -0.22 13.54 -5.85
C ARG A 69 -1.48 13.83 -6.66
N GLY A 70 -1.43 13.59 -7.98
CA GLY A 70 -2.62 13.67 -8.83
C GLY A 70 -3.66 12.59 -8.49
N GLN A 71 -3.22 11.35 -8.31
CA GLN A 71 -4.09 10.24 -7.91
C GLN A 71 -4.68 10.44 -6.50
N LEU A 72 -3.91 11.02 -5.58
CA LEU A 72 -4.35 11.35 -4.23
C LEU A 72 -5.57 12.29 -4.22
N GLY A 73 -5.64 13.23 -5.18
CA GLY A 73 -6.81 14.10 -5.35
C GLY A 73 -8.07 13.38 -5.85
N GLY A 74 -7.93 12.18 -6.41
CA GLY A 74 -9.04 11.34 -6.87
C GLY A 74 -9.54 10.33 -5.82
N LEU A 75 -8.88 10.22 -4.67
CA LEU A 75 -9.27 9.31 -3.59
C LEU A 75 -10.42 9.91 -2.79
N THR A 76 -11.42 9.07 -2.54
CA THR A 76 -12.67 9.47 -1.88
C THR A 76 -12.58 9.40 -0.36
N THR A 77 -11.75 8.51 0.16
CA THR A 77 -11.67 8.16 1.58
C THR A 77 -10.48 8.83 2.26
N ASP A 78 -10.66 9.24 3.52
CA ASP A 78 -9.56 9.82 4.31
C ASP A 78 -8.44 8.81 4.54
N ARG A 79 -8.81 7.54 4.72
CA ARG A 79 -7.85 6.45 4.91
C ARG A 79 -7.00 6.22 3.68
N GLY A 80 -7.61 6.10 2.50
CA GLY A 80 -6.89 5.94 1.24
C GLY A 80 -5.96 7.12 0.96
N ARG A 81 -6.43 8.36 1.20
CA ARG A 81 -5.60 9.58 1.11
C ARG A 81 -4.40 9.50 2.05
N ALA A 82 -4.59 9.11 3.31
CA ALA A 82 -3.51 9.00 4.29
C ALA A 82 -2.47 7.94 3.89
N ASP A 83 -2.92 6.81 3.35
CA ASP A 83 -2.02 5.71 2.98
C ASP A 83 -1.18 6.05 1.75
N VAL A 84 -1.80 6.67 0.73
CA VAL A 84 -1.06 7.16 -0.44
C VAL A 84 -0.14 8.33 -0.06
N GLN A 85 -0.57 9.23 0.84
CA GLN A 85 0.30 10.29 1.35
C GLN A 85 1.52 9.73 2.09
N ASN A 86 1.34 8.70 2.91
CA ASN A 86 2.45 8.03 3.59
C ASN A 86 3.43 7.40 2.60
N PHE A 87 2.93 6.81 1.51
CA PHE A 87 3.78 6.28 0.45
C PHE A 87 4.57 7.38 -0.27
N ILE A 88 3.93 8.51 -0.58
CA ILE A 88 4.61 9.70 -1.13
C ILE A 88 5.71 10.19 -0.18
N ASN A 89 5.41 10.33 1.10
CA ASN A 89 6.38 10.77 2.11
C ASN A 89 7.57 9.80 2.19
N ALA A 90 7.33 8.48 2.10
CA ALA A 90 8.39 7.48 2.06
C ALA A 90 9.27 7.62 0.82
N LEU A 91 8.70 7.91 -0.35
CA LEU A 91 9.46 8.18 -1.59
C LEU A 91 10.29 9.46 -1.49
N GLU A 92 9.76 10.51 -0.85
CA GLU A 92 10.47 11.76 -0.62
C GLU A 92 11.63 11.59 0.37
N ALA A 93 11.41 10.83 1.45
CA ALA A 93 12.41 10.50 2.45
C ALA A 93 13.52 9.59 1.90
N ALA A 94 13.19 8.66 1.00
CA ALA A 94 14.13 7.71 0.46
C ALA A 94 15.13 8.36 -0.51
N ASN A 95 16.32 8.68 -0.01
CA ASN A 95 17.38 9.36 -0.77
C ASN A 95 18.58 8.46 -1.05
N THR A 96 18.61 7.29 -0.42
CA THR A 96 19.66 6.29 -0.55
C THR A 96 19.06 4.89 -0.73
N PRO A 97 19.83 3.92 -1.25
CA PRO A 97 19.39 2.52 -1.32
C PRO A 97 19.02 1.93 0.05
N ALA A 98 19.62 2.43 1.14
CA ALA A 98 19.32 1.99 2.50
C ALA A 98 17.88 2.36 2.94
N ASP A 99 17.28 3.36 2.30
CA ASP A 99 15.91 3.79 2.60
C ASP A 99 14.84 2.97 1.87
N ALA A 100 15.25 1.98 1.05
CA ALA A 100 14.34 1.12 0.30
C ALA A 100 13.32 0.42 1.21
N SER A 101 13.70 0.10 2.45
CA SER A 101 12.80 -0.47 3.45
C SER A 101 11.62 0.43 3.79
N LEU A 102 11.77 1.77 3.74
CA LEU A 102 10.66 2.70 3.96
C LEU A 102 9.61 2.59 2.85
N ILE A 103 10.08 2.52 1.60
CA ILE A 103 9.22 2.36 0.42
C ILE A 103 8.50 1.01 0.49
N ILE A 104 9.23 -0.08 0.77
CA ILE A 104 8.67 -1.43 0.84
C ILE A 104 7.63 -1.54 1.96
N ASN A 105 7.89 -0.96 3.14
CA ASN A 105 6.92 -0.97 4.24
C ASN A 105 5.65 -0.18 3.90
N ALA A 106 5.78 1.00 3.29
CA ALA A 106 4.63 1.79 2.88
C ALA A 106 3.83 1.09 1.76
N LEU A 107 4.50 0.43 0.83
CA LEU A 107 3.88 -0.34 -0.25
C LEU A 107 3.19 -1.60 0.26
N GLY A 108 3.82 -2.30 1.21
CA GLY A 108 3.23 -3.44 1.91
C GLY A 108 1.97 -3.04 2.68
N LYS A 109 1.99 -1.86 3.31
CA LYS A 109 0.82 -1.29 3.98
C LYS A 109 -0.32 -1.00 2.98
N LEU A 110 -0.05 -0.29 1.88
CA LEU A 110 -1.04 -0.02 0.83
C LEU A 110 -1.74 -1.29 0.34
N ARG A 111 -0.97 -2.36 0.10
CA ARG A 111 -1.54 -3.65 -0.31
C ARG A 111 -2.31 -4.33 0.82
N SER A 112 -1.79 -4.31 2.05
CA SER A 112 -2.44 -4.94 3.19
C SER A 112 -3.75 -4.26 3.59
N ASP A 113 -3.88 -2.93 3.44
CA ASP A 113 -5.13 -2.24 3.73
C ASP A 113 -6.22 -2.52 2.67
N CYS A 114 -5.88 -3.15 1.54
CA CYS A 114 -6.78 -3.45 0.41
C CYS A 114 -6.84 -4.94 0.01
N ALA A 115 -6.28 -5.84 0.82
CA ALA A 115 -6.19 -7.27 0.58
C ALA A 115 -7.37 -8.06 1.17
#